data_AF-A0A6M3LBP0-F1
#
_entry.id   AF-A0A6M3LBP0-F1
#
_cell.length_a   1.000
_cell.length_b   1.000
_cell.length_c   1.000
_cell.angle_alpha   90.00
_cell.angle_beta   90.00
_cell.angle_gamma   90.00
#
_symmetry.space_group_name_H-M   'P 1'
#
loop_
_entity.id
_entity.type
_entity.pdbx_description
1 polymer ?
#
loop_
_entity_poly.entity_id
_entity_poly.type
_entity_poly.pdbx_seq_one_letter_code
_entity_poly.pdbx_strand_id
1 'polypeptide(L)'
;MWIVAGDIDPNEWVGKWPQIRFDQLRYPEKMTVKTLDLFNKMVTDAEFKNSWSYQINSSYRPGDPRFHGKGMAIDGVLFDQKGVALPLETQYAFIKKYEWGGVGLYPFWNTAQGWHVDTREGWDHVATWWRDNKGNYKGLAELYNATGIQLA
;
A
#
# COMPACT_ATOMS: atom_id res chain seq x y z
N MET A 1 10.31 -20.05 1.97
CA MET A 1 11.09 -18.86 1.54
C MET A 1 10.25 -18.14 0.51
N TRP A 2 9.98 -16.84 0.69
CA TRP A 2 9.23 -16.07 -0.30
C TRP A 2 10.13 -15.77 -1.49
N ILE A 3 9.59 -15.86 -2.71
CA ILE A 3 10.30 -15.37 -3.90
C ILE A 3 10.28 -13.84 -3.85
N VAL A 4 11.45 -13.23 -3.99
CA VAL A 4 11.61 -11.77 -4.05
C VAL A 4 11.95 -11.33 -5.47
N ALA A 5 11.78 -10.05 -5.77
CA ALA A 5 12.10 -9.51 -7.10
C ALA A 5 13.58 -9.70 -7.48
N GLY A 6 14.49 -9.71 -6.50
CA GLY A 6 15.91 -10.00 -6.72
C GLY A 6 16.22 -11.42 -7.19
N ASP A 7 15.25 -12.34 -7.12
CA ASP A 7 15.36 -13.70 -7.69
C ASP A 7 14.99 -13.72 -9.19
N ILE A 8 14.55 -12.59 -9.76
CA ILE A 8 14.16 -12.41 -11.16
C ILE A 8 15.16 -11.44 -11.82
N ASP A 9 15.53 -11.70 -13.08
CA ASP A 9 16.38 -10.78 -13.85
C ASP A 9 15.76 -9.36 -13.85
N PRO A 10 16.48 -8.32 -13.40
CA PRO A 10 15.99 -6.94 -13.41
C PRO A 10 15.50 -6.44 -14.77
N ASN A 11 16.01 -6.98 -15.87
CA ASN A 11 15.56 -6.64 -17.23
C ASN A 11 14.12 -7.11 -17.51
N GLU A 12 13.62 -8.10 -16.77
CA GLU A 12 12.25 -8.60 -16.90
C GLU A 12 11.24 -7.81 -16.07
N TRP A 13 11.69 -7.00 -15.10
CA TRP A 13 10.80 -6.37 -14.13
C TRP A 13 9.78 -5.42 -14.77
N VAL A 14 10.19 -4.62 -15.76
CA VAL A 14 9.28 -3.70 -16.46
C VAL A 14 8.24 -4.46 -17.28
N GLY A 15 8.60 -5.62 -17.83
CA GLY A 15 7.65 -6.47 -18.53
C GLY A 15 6.65 -7.13 -17.57
N LYS A 16 7.13 -7.57 -16.40
CA LYS A 16 6.32 -8.26 -15.38
C LYS A 16 5.40 -7.31 -14.62
N TRP A 17 5.89 -6.12 -14.29
CA TRP A 17 5.20 -5.11 -13.47
C TRP A 17 5.16 -3.75 -14.17
N PRO A 18 4.49 -3.64 -15.32
CA PRO A 18 4.60 -2.50 -16.23
C PRO A 18 4.05 -1.18 -15.68
N GLN A 19 3.31 -1.20 -14.56
CA GLN A 19 2.77 0.01 -13.95
C GLN A 19 3.44 0.36 -12.61
N ILE A 20 4.42 -0.45 -12.16
CA ILE A 20 5.20 -0.13 -10.96
C ILE A 20 6.32 0.84 -11.30
N ARG A 21 6.34 1.96 -10.60
CA ARG A 21 7.42 2.96 -10.63
C ARG A 21 8.50 2.53 -9.65
N PHE A 22 9.43 1.70 -10.14
CA PHE A 22 10.50 1.10 -9.34
C PHE A 22 11.43 2.13 -8.68
N ASP A 23 11.54 3.33 -9.25
CA ASP A 23 12.26 4.48 -8.69
C ASP A 23 11.64 5.00 -7.37
N GLN A 24 10.37 4.67 -7.09
CA GLN A 24 9.71 5.00 -5.82
C GLN A 24 9.82 3.89 -4.77
N LEU A 25 10.31 2.71 -5.14
CA LEU A 25 10.54 1.62 -4.21
C LEU A 25 11.93 1.73 -3.62
N ARG A 26 12.02 1.74 -2.29
CA ARG A 26 13.28 1.51 -1.59
C ARG A 26 13.61 0.02 -1.65
N TYR A 27 14.74 -0.34 -2.25
CA TYR A 27 15.23 -1.72 -2.41
C TYR A 27 14.18 -2.66 -3.07
N PRO A 28 13.78 -2.39 -4.32
CA PRO A 28 12.77 -3.19 -5.01
C PRO A 28 13.13 -4.69 -5.08
N GLU A 29 14.42 -5.02 -5.15
CA GLU A 29 14.93 -6.40 -5.15
C GLU A 29 14.59 -7.19 -3.88
N LYS A 30 14.25 -6.50 -2.79
CA LYS A 30 13.84 -7.11 -1.51
C LYS A 30 12.33 -7.25 -1.37
N MET A 31 11.54 -6.70 -2.30
CA MET A 31 10.09 -6.84 -2.29
C MET A 31 9.70 -8.24 -2.75
N THR A 32 8.68 -8.81 -2.10
CA THR A 32 8.15 -10.12 -2.50
C THR A 32 7.43 -10.01 -3.84
N VAL A 33 7.56 -11.04 -4.68
CA VAL A 33 6.86 -11.13 -5.97
C VAL A 33 5.36 -10.99 -5.75
N LYS A 34 4.80 -11.63 -4.72
CA LYS A 34 3.38 -11.53 -4.37
C LYS A 34 2.93 -10.08 -4.12
N THR A 35 3.71 -9.29 -3.38
CA THR A 35 3.38 -7.89 -3.11
C THR A 35 3.41 -7.05 -4.38
N LEU A 36 4.42 -7.25 -5.23
CA LEU A 36 4.51 -6.52 -6.49
C LEU A 36 3.43 -6.94 -7.49
N ASP A 37 3.11 -8.23 -7.60
CA ASP A 37 2.02 -8.73 -8.44
C ASP A 37 0.68 -8.11 -8.04
N LEU A 38 0.38 -8.09 -6.74
CA LEU A 38 -0.88 -7.54 -6.25
C LEU A 38 -0.93 -6.01 -6.37
N PHE A 39 0.19 -5.32 -6.13
CA PHE A 39 0.28 -3.88 -6.34
C PHE A 39 0.14 -3.52 -7.83
N ASN A 40 0.79 -4.26 -8.71
CA ASN A 40 0.65 -4.09 -10.15
C ASN A 40 -0.79 -4.34 -10.61
N LYS A 41 -1.45 -5.39 -10.10
CA LYS A 41 -2.88 -5.63 -10.35
C LYS A 41 -3.73 -4.43 -9.92
N MET A 42 -3.45 -3.85 -8.76
CA MET A 42 -4.14 -2.66 -8.28
C MET A 42 -3.94 -1.44 -9.19
N VAL A 43 -2.71 -1.15 -9.61
CA VAL A 43 -2.42 0.04 -10.41
C VAL A 43 -2.63 -0.17 -11.93
N THR A 44 -2.93 -1.39 -12.36
CA THR A 44 -3.35 -1.70 -13.74
C THR A 44 -4.85 -1.66 -13.96
N ASP A 45 -5.64 -1.58 -12.88
CA ASP A 45 -7.09 -1.48 -12.95
C ASP A 45 -7.54 -0.27 -13.80
N ALA A 46 -8.58 -0.46 -14.60
CA ALA A 46 -9.04 0.55 -15.55
C ALA A 46 -9.53 1.83 -14.86
N GLU A 47 -10.19 1.71 -13.70
CA GLU A 47 -10.61 2.87 -12.89
C GLU A 47 -9.38 3.64 -12.43
N PHE A 48 -8.37 2.94 -11.92
CA PHE A 48 -7.12 3.54 -11.46
C PHE A 48 -6.42 4.28 -12.61
N LYS A 49 -6.13 3.56 -13.69
CA LYS A 49 -5.33 4.07 -14.82
C LYS A 49 -5.94 5.31 -15.47
N ASN A 50 -7.26 5.38 -15.51
CA ASN A 50 -7.96 6.48 -16.16
C ASN A 50 -8.16 7.69 -15.24
N SER A 51 -8.09 7.51 -13.92
CA SER A 51 -8.55 8.52 -12.97
C SER A 51 -7.46 9.04 -12.06
N TRP A 52 -6.47 8.22 -11.74
CA TRP A 52 -5.59 8.46 -10.60
C TRP A 52 -4.13 8.17 -10.89
N SER A 53 -3.28 8.72 -10.02
CA SER A 53 -1.88 8.34 -9.87
C SER A 53 -1.62 7.97 -8.42
N TYR A 54 -0.45 7.41 -8.12
CA TYR A 54 -0.04 7.10 -6.75
C TYR A 54 1.22 7.86 -6.35
N GLN A 55 1.68 7.67 -5.13
CA GLN A 55 3.05 7.89 -4.67
C GLN A 55 3.35 6.81 -3.64
N ILE A 56 4.48 6.13 -3.77
CA ILE A 56 4.97 5.22 -2.73
C ILE A 56 5.84 6.03 -1.78
N ASN A 57 5.48 6.05 -0.51
CA ASN A 57 6.23 6.73 0.55
C ASN A 57 7.08 5.73 1.35
N SER A 58 6.71 4.44 1.34
CA SER A 58 7.50 3.40 1.98
C SER A 58 7.27 2.02 1.38
N SER A 59 8.33 1.22 1.35
CA SER A 59 8.34 -0.16 0.87
C SER A 59 9.24 -1.00 1.79
N TYR A 60 10.30 -1.65 1.30
CA TYR A 60 11.21 -2.40 2.15
C TYR A 60 11.97 -1.50 3.14
N ARG A 61 12.05 -1.95 4.40
CA ARG A 61 12.79 -1.26 5.49
C ARG A 61 13.80 -2.22 6.13
N PRO A 62 15.11 -2.03 5.90
CA PRO A 62 16.15 -2.84 6.55
C PRO A 62 16.01 -2.80 8.08
N GLY A 63 16.03 -3.96 8.73
CA GLY A 63 15.97 -4.06 10.20
C GLY A 63 14.56 -3.94 10.82
N ASP A 64 13.50 -3.72 10.05
CA ASP A 64 12.12 -3.78 10.56
C ASP A 64 11.69 -5.27 10.68
N PRO A 65 11.37 -5.80 11.87
CA PRO A 65 10.97 -7.19 12.01
C PRO A 65 9.58 -7.51 11.42
N ARG A 66 8.81 -6.48 11.01
CA ARG A 66 7.43 -6.59 10.51
C ARG A 66 7.41 -6.68 8.97
N PHE A 67 6.24 -6.42 8.37
CA PHE A 67 5.99 -6.68 6.95
C PHE A 67 6.85 -5.85 6.00
N HIS A 68 7.23 -4.61 6.36
CA HIS A 68 8.15 -3.82 5.54
C HIS A 68 9.54 -4.47 5.45
N GLY A 69 10.14 -4.92 6.56
CA GLY A 69 11.44 -5.59 6.51
C GLY A 69 11.40 -7.03 5.98
N LYS A 70 10.19 -7.53 5.66
CA LYS A 70 9.99 -8.77 4.89
C LYS A 70 9.70 -8.52 3.40
N GLY A 71 9.65 -7.25 2.96
CA GLY A 71 9.32 -6.89 1.59
C GLY A 71 7.85 -7.16 1.23
N MET A 72 6.98 -7.21 2.23
CA MET A 72 5.58 -7.61 2.11
C MET A 72 4.61 -6.43 2.23
N ALA A 73 5.10 -5.19 2.32
CA ALA A 73 4.26 -4.03 2.60
C ALA A 73 4.64 -2.80 1.76
N ILE A 74 3.62 -2.02 1.41
CA ILE A 74 3.74 -0.73 0.73
C ILE A 74 2.88 0.28 1.49
N ASP A 75 3.46 1.44 1.76
CA ASP A 75 2.70 2.60 2.21
C ASP A 75 2.68 3.66 1.09
N GLY A 76 1.53 4.27 0.84
CA GLY A 76 1.38 5.24 -0.24
C GLY A 76 0.21 6.20 -0.11
N VAL A 77 0.04 7.01 -1.16
CA VAL A 77 -1.05 7.98 -1.31
C VAL A 77 -1.56 7.90 -2.76
N LEU A 78 -2.87 8.00 -2.96
CA LEU A 78 -3.47 8.14 -4.30
C LEU A 78 -3.83 9.60 -4.56
N PHE A 79 -3.67 10.04 -5.80
CA PHE A 79 -3.94 11.40 -6.25
C PHE A 79 -4.84 11.39 -7.48
N ASP A 80 -5.66 12.43 -7.63
CA ASP A 80 -6.39 12.68 -8.87
C ASP A 80 -5.45 13.15 -10.01
N GLN A 81 -6.01 13.34 -11.21
CA GLN A 81 -5.27 13.83 -12.37
C GLN A 81 -4.70 15.26 -12.20
N LYS A 82 -5.19 16.02 -11.21
CA LYS A 82 -4.70 17.37 -10.88
C LYS A 82 -3.59 17.33 -9.82
N GLY A 83 -3.21 16.15 -9.35
CA GLY A 83 -2.21 15.97 -8.30
C GLY A 83 -2.74 16.26 -6.89
N VAL A 84 -4.06 16.28 -6.69
CA VAL A 84 -4.67 16.45 -5.36
C VAL A 84 -4.84 15.07 -4.71
N ALA A 85 -4.38 14.92 -3.48
CA ALA A 85 -4.54 13.66 -2.74
C ALA A 85 -6.03 13.32 -2.57
N LEU A 86 -6.39 12.08 -2.88
CA LEU A 86 -7.76 11.62 -2.74
C LEU A 86 -8.16 11.55 -1.26
N PRO A 87 -9.44 11.81 -0.93
CA PRO A 87 -9.95 11.56 0.42
C PRO A 87 -9.70 10.10 0.86
N LEU A 88 -9.41 9.91 2.14
CA LEU A 88 -8.99 8.61 2.67
C LEU A 88 -10.05 7.52 2.49
N GLU A 89 -11.33 7.88 2.56
CA GLU A 89 -12.46 7.00 2.28
C GLU A 89 -12.46 6.50 0.83
N THR A 90 -12.10 7.35 -0.13
CA THR A 90 -11.97 6.97 -1.55
C THR A 90 -10.78 6.04 -1.74
N GLN A 91 -9.64 6.36 -1.12
CA GLN A 91 -8.46 5.50 -1.17
C GLN A 91 -8.76 4.10 -0.59
N TYR A 92 -9.42 4.04 0.57
CA TYR A 92 -9.81 2.79 1.22
C TYR A 92 -10.82 1.98 0.38
N ALA A 93 -11.86 2.64 -0.15
CA ALA A 93 -12.89 2.00 -0.97
C ALA A 93 -12.31 1.34 -2.23
N PHE A 94 -11.25 1.93 -2.81
CA PHE A 94 -10.55 1.33 -3.93
C PHE A 94 -9.63 0.19 -3.50
N ILE A 95 -8.79 0.40 -2.49
CA ILE A 95 -7.77 -0.58 -2.05
C ILE A 95 -8.41 -1.88 -1.55
N LYS A 96 -9.55 -1.81 -0.85
CA LYS A 96 -10.26 -2.99 -0.32
C LYS A 96 -10.82 -3.92 -1.41
N LYS A 97 -10.80 -3.52 -2.69
CA LYS A 97 -11.20 -4.38 -3.83
C LYS A 97 -10.18 -5.49 -4.12
N TYR A 98 -8.97 -5.39 -3.55
CA TYR A 98 -7.87 -6.32 -3.78
C TYR A 98 -7.61 -7.18 -2.55
N GLU A 99 -7.07 -8.37 -2.77
CA GLU A 99 -6.85 -9.42 -1.77
C GLU A 99 -5.61 -9.14 -0.91
N TRP A 100 -5.50 -7.93 -0.37
CA TRP A 100 -4.48 -7.57 0.60
C TRP A 100 -4.72 -8.31 1.92
N GLY A 101 -3.64 -8.78 2.54
CA GLY A 101 -3.71 -9.42 3.85
C GLY A 101 -3.90 -8.43 5.00
N GLY A 102 -3.42 -7.20 4.81
CA GLY A 102 -3.59 -6.11 5.77
C GLY A 102 -3.81 -4.78 5.05
N VAL A 103 -4.73 -3.97 5.56
CA VAL A 103 -5.02 -2.61 5.07
C VAL A 103 -5.01 -1.65 6.25
N GLY A 104 -4.06 -0.72 6.25
CA GLY A 104 -3.93 0.32 7.26
C GLY A 104 -4.23 1.70 6.70
N LEU A 105 -4.74 2.60 7.53
CA LEU A 105 -4.98 4.00 7.16
C LEU A 105 -4.13 4.95 7.99
N TYR A 106 -3.64 6.01 7.36
CA TYR A 106 -2.86 7.07 7.99
C TYR A 106 -3.52 8.44 7.76
N PRO A 107 -4.53 8.83 8.58
CA PRO A 107 -5.24 10.10 8.44
C PRO A 107 -4.38 11.34 8.70
N PHE A 108 -3.24 11.16 9.38
CA PHE A 108 -2.37 12.25 9.84
C PHE A 108 -0.94 12.14 9.28
N TRP A 109 -0.81 11.57 8.08
CA TRP A 109 0.51 11.31 7.50
C TRP A 109 1.07 12.53 6.78
N ASN A 110 2.13 13.13 7.33
CA ASN A 110 2.86 14.25 6.72
C ASN A 110 1.91 15.31 6.11
N THR A 111 2.02 15.54 4.81
CA THR A 111 1.23 16.52 4.04
C THR A 111 -0.02 15.94 3.37
N ALA A 112 -0.17 14.61 3.32
CA ALA A 112 -1.28 13.95 2.62
C ALA A 112 -1.68 12.64 3.31
N GLN A 113 -2.98 12.45 3.51
CA GLN A 113 -3.53 11.21 4.05
C GLN A 113 -3.17 10.03 3.15
N GLY A 114 -2.77 8.92 3.76
CA GLY A 114 -2.34 7.76 2.98
C GLY A 114 -2.75 6.44 3.60
N TRP A 115 -2.24 5.38 3.00
CA TRP A 115 -2.59 4.01 3.30
C TRP A 115 -1.36 3.14 3.47
N HIS A 116 -1.59 1.99 4.08
CA HIS A 116 -0.71 0.84 4.17
C HIS A 116 -1.42 -0.34 3.53
N VAL A 117 -0.70 -1.14 2.76
CA VAL A 117 -1.14 -2.48 2.37
C VAL A 117 -0.02 -3.48 2.59
N ASP A 118 -0.37 -4.71 2.96
CA ASP A 118 0.58 -5.80 3.04
C ASP A 118 -0.02 -7.15 2.62
N THR A 119 0.84 -8.09 2.27
CA THR A 119 0.45 -9.44 1.85
C THR A 119 0.58 -10.48 2.96
N ARG A 120 0.35 -10.09 4.24
CA ARG A 120 0.36 -11.05 5.35
C ARG A 120 -0.59 -12.22 5.09
N GLU A 121 -0.30 -13.34 5.73
CA GLU A 121 -1.08 -14.57 5.64
C GLU A 121 -1.28 -15.16 7.04
N GLY A 122 -2.26 -16.07 7.17
CA GLY A 122 -2.55 -16.74 8.44
C GLY A 122 -3.80 -16.21 9.11
N TRP A 123 -3.87 -16.29 10.44
CA TRP A 123 -5.10 -16.00 11.20
C TRP A 123 -5.49 -14.52 11.18
N ASP A 124 -4.57 -13.62 10.83
CA ASP A 124 -4.78 -12.19 10.73
C ASP A 124 -4.83 -11.66 9.28
N HIS A 125 -5.10 -12.53 8.29
CA HIS A 125 -5.05 -12.21 6.85
C HIS A 125 -6.12 -11.23 6.30
N VAL A 126 -6.79 -10.48 7.17
CA VAL A 126 -7.70 -9.37 6.79
C VAL A 126 -7.58 -8.24 7.83
N ALA A 127 -6.36 -7.96 8.29
CA ALA A 127 -6.14 -7.00 9.37
C ALA A 127 -6.40 -5.57 8.90
N THR A 128 -7.41 -4.92 9.48
CA THR A 128 -7.72 -3.51 9.21
C THR A 128 -7.46 -2.61 10.42
N TRP A 129 -6.73 -1.52 10.23
CA TRP A 129 -6.34 -0.63 11.32
C TRP A 129 -6.12 0.81 10.83
N TRP A 130 -5.96 1.73 11.74
CA TRP A 130 -5.51 3.09 11.44
C TRP A 130 -4.51 3.60 12.47
N ARG A 131 -3.71 4.61 12.11
CA ARG A 131 -2.73 5.22 13.01
C ARG A 131 -3.19 6.60 13.45
N ASP A 132 -3.27 6.82 14.76
CA ASP A 132 -3.64 8.12 15.31
C ASP A 132 -2.50 9.16 15.21
N ASN A 133 -2.80 10.41 15.54
CA ASN A 133 -1.82 11.52 15.49
C ASN A 133 -0.70 11.41 16.53
N LYS A 134 -0.85 10.53 17.53
CA LYS A 134 0.18 10.20 18.52
C LYS A 134 1.02 9.00 18.09
N GLY A 135 0.71 8.41 16.94
CA GLY A 135 1.43 7.28 16.37
C GLY A 135 0.95 5.91 16.86
N ASN A 136 -0.14 5.82 17.62
CA ASN A 136 -0.72 4.57 18.10
C ASN A 136 -1.57 3.91 17.00
N TYR A 137 -1.55 2.58 16.96
CA TYR A 137 -2.35 1.79 16.04
C TYR A 137 -3.67 1.40 16.72
N LYS A 138 -4.78 1.60 16.02
CA LYS A 138 -6.14 1.38 16.52
C LYS A 138 -6.96 0.55 15.53
N GLY A 139 -8.01 -0.08 16.03
CA GLY A 139 -8.95 -0.82 15.19
C GLY A 139 -9.65 0.14 14.22
N LEU A 140 -9.89 -0.31 12.98
CA LEU A 140 -10.54 0.54 11.97
C LEU A 140 -11.94 1.02 12.40
N ALA A 141 -12.64 0.24 13.23
CA ALA A 141 -13.94 0.59 13.81
C ALA A 141 -13.92 1.88 14.64
N GLU A 142 -12.77 2.30 15.16
CA GLU A 142 -12.63 3.52 15.95
C GLU A 142 -12.41 4.78 15.10
N LEU A 143 -12.18 4.63 13.79
CA LEU A 143 -11.76 5.75 12.93
C LEU A 143 -12.79 6.87 12.92
N TYR A 144 -14.06 6.56 12.64
CA TYR A 144 -15.12 7.56 12.51
C TYR A 144 -15.26 8.42 13.78
N ASN A 145 -15.32 7.78 14.95
CA ASN A 145 -15.44 8.49 16.21
C ASN A 145 -14.25 9.40 16.52
N ALA A 146 -13.06 9.05 16.00
CA ALA A 146 -11.84 9.81 16.26
C ALA A 146 -11.55 10.90 15.21
N THR A 147 -12.01 10.75 13.97
CA THR A 147 -11.63 11.63 12.84
C THR A 147 -12.81 12.22 12.07
N GLY A 148 -14.02 11.70 12.27
CA GLY A 148 -15.19 12.03 11.44
C GLY A 148 -15.18 11.39 10.05
N ILE A 149 -14.15 10.63 9.68
CA ILE A 149 -14.04 9.99 8.36
C ILE A 149 -14.97 8.78 8.31
N GLN A 150 -15.91 8.80 7.38
CA GLN A 150 -16.83 7.69 7.14
C GLN A 150 -16.33 6.85 5.96
N LEU A 151 -15.98 5.60 6.24
CA LEU A 151 -15.58 4.64 5.20
C LEU A 151 -16.85 4.06 4.54
N ALA A 152 -16.84 3.98 3.21
CA ALA A 152 -17.91 3.37 2.41
C ALA A 152 -17.82 1.84 2.35
#